data_AF-A0A6L7KGK9-F1
#
_entry.id   AF-A0A6L7KGK9-F1
#
_cell.length_a   1.000
_cell.length_b   1.000
_cell.length_c   1.000
_cell.angle_alpha   90.00
_cell.angle_beta   90.00
_cell.angle_gamma   90.00
#
_symmetry.space_group_name_H-M   'P 1'
#
loop_
_entity.id
_entity.type
_entity.pdbx_description
1 polymer ?
#
loop_
_entity_poly.entity_id
_entity_poly.type
_entity_poly.pdbx_seq_one_letter_code
_entity_poly.pdbx_strand_id
1 'polypeptide(L)'
;MTEEKVLDLNPLWVFGYASLLWNPGFPVTERKLATLRDYHRSFCMRSIHHRGTAERPGLVLALDEMSGASCQGQAMRVPDHAITEVIEYLRERELISSAYLERLVQLDVEDGSTVTALTYVIDPTHVQYVSGLELEQQARIIARSAGGRGPNSEYLWNTADHLRELGIEDR
;
A
#
# COMPACT_ATOMS: atom_id res chain seq x y z
N MET A 1 -10.28 -12.69 -6.97
CA MET A 1 -9.88 -14.09 -6.68
C MET A 1 -11.05 -14.79 -5.99
N THR A 2 -11.34 -16.06 -6.28
CA THR A 2 -12.43 -16.81 -5.61
C THR A 2 -12.06 -17.18 -4.17
N GLU A 3 -13.05 -17.43 -3.32
CA GLU A 3 -12.87 -17.79 -1.90
C GLU A 3 -12.03 -19.07 -1.71
N GLU A 4 -12.19 -20.04 -2.62
CA GLU A 4 -11.39 -21.27 -2.66
C GLU A 4 -9.89 -21.00 -2.87
N LYS A 5 -9.54 -20.04 -3.75
CA LYS A 5 -8.15 -19.64 -3.99
C LYS A 5 -7.53 -18.82 -2.85
N VAL A 6 -8.36 -18.27 -1.98
CA VAL A 6 -7.90 -17.50 -0.82
C VAL A 6 -7.38 -18.42 0.29
N LEU A 7 -8.02 -19.58 0.48
CA LEU A 7 -7.61 -20.55 1.50
C LEU A 7 -6.31 -21.28 1.14
N ASP A 8 -5.96 -21.37 -0.14
CA ASP A 8 -4.68 -21.88 -0.62
C ASP A 8 -3.48 -20.97 -0.25
N LEU A 9 -3.73 -19.75 0.22
CA LEU A 9 -2.69 -18.79 0.59
C LEU A 9 -2.17 -18.97 2.01
N ASN A 10 -2.35 -20.12 2.68
CA ASN A 10 -1.81 -20.34 4.02
C ASN A 10 -0.31 -20.76 3.96
N PRO A 11 0.65 -20.00 4.57
CA PRO A 11 0.45 -18.80 5.38
C PRO A 11 0.23 -17.53 4.55
N LEU A 12 -0.80 -16.74 4.92
CA LEU A 12 -1.10 -15.49 4.22
C LEU A 12 -0.18 -14.40 4.74
N TRP A 13 0.57 -13.80 3.81
CA TRP A 13 1.31 -12.57 4.04
C TRP A 13 0.65 -11.41 3.34
N VAL A 14 0.69 -10.23 3.95
CA VAL A 14 0.26 -8.96 3.36
C VAL A 14 1.47 -8.04 3.28
N PHE A 15 1.73 -7.47 2.11
CA PHE A 15 2.80 -6.48 1.92
C PHE A 15 2.30 -5.08 2.24
N GLY A 16 2.82 -4.49 3.31
CA GLY A 16 2.61 -3.10 3.64
C GLY A 16 3.73 -2.23 3.08
N TYR A 17 3.37 -1.19 2.33
CA TYR A 17 4.32 -0.23 1.76
C TYR A 17 3.98 1.23 2.08
N ALA A 18 2.82 1.50 2.70
CA ALA A 18 2.40 2.85 3.07
C ALA A 18 1.50 2.82 4.31
N SER A 19 0.21 3.12 4.19
CA SER A 19 -0.70 3.22 5.34
C SER A 19 -0.79 1.94 6.18
N LEU A 20 -0.59 0.78 5.58
CA LEU A 20 -0.57 -0.50 6.28
C LEU A 20 0.63 -0.67 7.22
N LEU A 21 1.71 0.09 7.03
CA LEU A 21 2.87 0.07 7.93
C LEU A 21 2.51 0.57 9.34
N TRP A 22 1.68 1.60 9.42
CA TRP A 22 1.31 2.26 10.69
C TRP A 22 -0.15 2.07 11.10
N ASN A 23 -1.00 1.62 10.18
CA ASN A 23 -2.38 1.27 10.45
C ASN A 23 -2.77 0.05 9.61
N PRO A 24 -2.31 -1.16 9.99
CA PRO A 24 -2.68 -2.39 9.28
C PRO A 24 -4.19 -2.65 9.40
N GLY A 25 -4.76 -2.48 10.59
CA GLY A 25 -6.20 -2.69 10.83
C GLY A 25 -6.61 -4.15 10.93
N PHE A 26 -5.66 -5.08 11.07
CA PHE A 26 -5.87 -6.51 11.24
C PHE A 26 -4.81 -7.11 12.19
N PRO A 27 -5.06 -8.30 12.78
CA PRO A 27 -4.07 -8.97 13.62
C PRO A 27 -2.86 -9.45 12.81
N VAL A 28 -1.66 -9.24 13.32
CA VAL A 28 -0.39 -9.64 12.69
C VAL A 28 0.37 -10.57 13.63
N THR A 29 0.68 -11.78 13.18
CA THR A 29 1.44 -12.78 13.98
C THR A 29 2.94 -12.63 13.82
N GLU A 30 3.39 -12.12 12.67
CA GLU A 30 4.80 -12.02 12.32
C GLU A 30 5.02 -10.83 11.37
N ARG A 31 6.14 -10.11 11.53
CA ARG A 31 6.53 -8.99 10.67
C ARG A 31 7.95 -9.23 10.18
N LYS A 32 8.17 -9.07 8.88
CA LYS A 32 9.51 -9.14 8.27
C LYS A 32 9.74 -7.98 7.32
N LEU A 33 10.93 -7.39 7.35
CA LEU A 33 11.35 -6.45 6.31
C LEU A 33 11.49 -7.20 4.99
N ALA A 34 10.94 -6.63 3.93
CA ALA A 34 10.87 -7.29 2.64
C ALA A 34 10.96 -6.30 1.48
N THR A 35 11.49 -6.77 0.37
CA THR A 35 11.67 -6.01 -0.87
C THR A 35 10.81 -6.61 -1.96
N LEU A 36 9.99 -5.76 -2.58
CA LEU A 36 9.25 -6.06 -3.79
C LEU A 36 10.02 -5.52 -5.00
N ARG A 37 10.31 -6.36 -5.99
CA ARG A 37 11.01 -5.96 -7.24
C ARG A 37 10.03 -5.54 -8.32
N ASP A 38 10.50 -4.70 -9.24
CA ASP A 38 9.77 -4.19 -10.40
C ASP A 38 8.57 -3.29 -10.05
N TYR A 39 8.57 -2.74 -8.84
CA TYR A 39 7.60 -1.74 -8.39
C TYR A 39 8.30 -0.56 -7.74
N HIS A 40 7.76 0.63 -7.99
CA HIS A 40 8.19 1.87 -7.38
C HIS A 40 7.06 2.45 -6.52
N ARG A 41 7.39 2.81 -5.27
CA ARG A 41 6.46 3.51 -4.37
C ARG A 41 6.49 5.00 -4.71
N SER A 42 5.35 5.55 -5.15
CA SER A 42 5.27 6.98 -5.45
C SER A 42 3.91 7.57 -5.13
N PHE A 43 3.86 8.89 -4.97
CA PHE A 43 2.62 9.66 -4.79
C PHE A 43 1.85 9.76 -6.11
N CYS A 44 1.40 8.62 -6.62
CA CYS A 44 0.78 8.47 -7.93
C CYS A 44 -0.72 8.16 -7.88
N MET A 45 -1.37 8.20 -6.70
CA MET A 45 -2.81 7.99 -6.58
C MET A 45 -3.53 9.22 -6.02
N ARG A 46 -4.51 9.73 -6.78
CA ARG A 46 -5.48 10.73 -6.31
C ARG A 46 -6.42 10.10 -5.28
N SER A 47 -6.40 10.57 -4.05
CA SER A 47 -7.29 10.09 -2.97
C SER A 47 -8.55 10.96 -2.91
N ILE A 48 -9.70 10.40 -3.27
CA ILE A 48 -10.99 11.12 -3.30
C ILE A 48 -11.92 10.77 -2.13
N HIS A 49 -11.54 9.81 -1.27
CA HIS A 49 -12.33 9.39 -0.11
C HIS A 49 -11.61 9.63 1.21
N HIS A 50 -10.35 9.19 1.32
CA HIS A 50 -9.64 9.13 2.60
C HIS A 50 -8.85 10.39 2.92
N ARG A 51 -8.07 10.91 1.95
CA ARG A 51 -7.18 12.06 2.17
C ARG A 51 -7.54 13.28 1.33
N GLY A 52 -8.65 13.20 0.59
CA GLY A 52 -9.27 14.30 -0.13
C GLY A 52 -10.74 14.03 -0.41
N THR A 53 -11.32 14.84 -1.29
CA THR A 53 -12.67 14.68 -1.84
C THR A 53 -12.62 14.55 -3.36
N ALA A 54 -13.76 14.31 -4.02
CA ALA A 54 -13.83 14.31 -5.48
C ALA A 54 -13.43 15.66 -6.10
N GLU A 55 -13.82 16.78 -5.47
CA GLU A 55 -13.55 18.14 -5.92
C GLU A 55 -12.13 18.60 -5.58
N ARG A 56 -11.60 18.13 -4.45
CA ARG A 56 -10.24 18.43 -3.96
C ARG A 56 -9.53 17.14 -3.57
N PRO A 57 -9.07 16.35 -4.56
CA PRO A 57 -8.40 15.09 -4.28
C PRO A 57 -7.10 15.32 -3.51
N GLY A 58 -6.85 14.43 -2.57
CA GLY A 58 -5.53 14.25 -2.00
C GLY A 58 -4.62 13.49 -2.94
N LEU A 59 -3.40 13.25 -2.49
CA LEU A 59 -2.36 12.49 -3.14
C LEU A 59 -1.77 11.51 -2.12
N VAL A 60 -1.80 10.22 -2.45
CA VAL A 60 -1.32 9.15 -1.58
C VAL A 60 -0.39 8.22 -2.36
N LEU A 61 0.39 7.44 -1.62
CA LEU A 61 1.33 6.48 -2.18
C LEU A 61 0.60 5.29 -2.77
N ALA A 62 1.09 4.80 -3.90
CA ALA A 62 0.76 3.51 -4.46
C ALA A 62 2.02 2.84 -5.02
N LEU A 63 1.93 1.55 -5.32
CA LEU A 63 2.95 0.80 -6.06
C LEU A 63 2.64 0.86 -7.55
N ASP A 64 3.53 1.48 -8.30
CA ASP A 64 3.49 1.57 -9.76
C ASP A 64 4.48 0.57 -10.38
N GLU A 65 4.06 -0.18 -11.39
CA GLU A 65 4.90 -1.16 -12.06
C GLU A 65 6.02 -0.45 -12.83
N MET A 66 7.27 -0.71 -12.46
CA MET A 66 8.44 -0.07 -13.05
C MET A 66 9.59 -1.08 -13.08
N SER A 67 9.89 -1.60 -14.27
CA SER A 67 10.96 -2.59 -14.44
C SER A 67 12.30 -2.06 -13.92
N GLY A 68 12.98 -2.88 -13.11
CA GLY A 68 14.26 -2.55 -12.49
C GLY A 68 14.15 -1.67 -11.23
N ALA A 69 12.95 -1.20 -10.87
CA ALA A 69 12.71 -0.57 -9.58
C ALA A 69 12.60 -1.61 -8.45
N SER A 70 12.62 -1.12 -7.22
CA SER A 70 12.33 -1.93 -6.04
C SER A 70 11.70 -1.09 -4.95
N CYS A 71 10.78 -1.68 -4.19
CA CYS A 71 10.14 -1.05 -3.05
C CYS A 71 10.39 -1.88 -1.80
N GLN A 72 10.95 -1.24 -0.78
CA GLN A 72 11.05 -1.83 0.56
C GLN A 72 9.80 -1.54 1.38
N GLY A 73 9.36 -2.55 2.12
CA GLY A 73 8.21 -2.48 3.00
C GLY A 73 8.27 -3.58 4.05
N GLN A 74 7.10 -3.99 4.52
CA GLN A 74 6.99 -5.03 5.53
C GLN A 74 6.01 -6.11 5.09
N ALA A 75 6.45 -7.36 5.12
CA ALA A 75 5.57 -8.51 5.03
C ALA A 75 4.97 -8.77 6.42
N MET A 76 3.63 -8.82 6.49
CA MET A 76 2.87 -9.06 7.72
C MET A 76 2.10 -10.36 7.59
N ARG A 77 2.39 -11.34 8.45
CA ARG A 77 1.68 -12.62 8.47
C ARG A 77 0.34 -12.47 9.19
N VAL A 78 -0.70 -12.95 8.54
CA VAL A 78 -2.06 -13.01 9.08
C VAL A 78 -2.24 -14.32 9.86
N PRO A 79 -2.88 -14.31 11.05
CA PRO A 79 -3.25 -15.55 11.72
C PRO A 79 -4.16 -16.41 10.85
N ASP A 80 -3.90 -17.72 10.79
CA ASP A 80 -4.63 -18.65 9.92
C ASP A 80 -6.17 -18.58 10.08
N HIS A 81 -6.65 -18.35 11.31
CA HIS A 81 -8.08 -18.24 11.60
C HIS A 81 -8.73 -16.93 11.15
N ALA A 82 -7.94 -15.92 10.78
CA ALA A 82 -8.40 -14.58 10.40
C ALA A 82 -8.24 -14.29 8.89
N ILE A 83 -7.72 -15.23 8.10
CA ILE A 83 -7.38 -15.02 6.68
C ILE A 83 -8.55 -14.43 5.88
N THR A 84 -9.73 -15.05 5.95
CA THR A 84 -10.92 -14.60 5.19
C THR A 84 -11.35 -13.19 5.58
N GLU A 85 -11.50 -12.93 6.88
CA GLU A 85 -11.91 -11.63 7.42
C GLU A 85 -10.92 -10.52 7.02
N VAL A 86 -9.61 -10.80 7.09
CA VAL A 86 -8.59 -9.82 6.72
C VAL A 86 -8.61 -9.49 5.23
N ILE A 87 -8.86 -10.47 4.36
CA ILE A 87 -8.98 -10.21 2.92
C ILE A 87 -10.22 -9.38 2.61
N GLU A 88 -11.36 -9.70 3.23
CA GLU A 88 -12.59 -8.90 3.08
C GLU A 88 -12.37 -7.46 3.55
N TYR A 89 -11.81 -7.29 4.75
CA TYR A 89 -11.44 -5.99 5.30
C TYR A 89 -10.52 -5.20 4.35
N LEU A 90 -9.48 -5.83 3.80
CA LEU A 90 -8.55 -5.16 2.90
C LEU A 90 -9.22 -4.78 1.58
N ARG A 91 -10.12 -5.61 1.05
CA ARG A 91 -10.90 -5.27 -0.15
C ARG A 91 -11.84 -4.10 0.11
N GLU A 92 -12.57 -4.10 1.22
CA GLU A 92 -13.43 -2.98 1.61
C GLU A 92 -12.64 -1.69 1.82
N ARG A 93 -11.42 -1.79 2.33
CA ARG A 93 -10.54 -0.64 2.57
C ARG A 93 -9.92 -0.08 1.30
N GLU A 94 -9.33 -0.94 0.47
CA GLU A 94 -8.47 -0.54 -0.64
C GLU A 94 -9.21 -0.48 -1.99
N LEU A 95 -10.28 -1.27 -2.19
CA LEU A 95 -11.00 -1.34 -3.48
C LEU A 95 -12.24 -0.44 -3.55
N ILE A 96 -12.41 0.51 -2.62
CA ILE A 96 -13.58 1.43 -2.58
C ILE A 96 -13.81 2.11 -3.93
N SER A 97 -12.73 2.53 -4.58
CA SER A 97 -12.79 3.21 -5.88
C SER A 97 -12.26 2.36 -7.03
N SER A 98 -11.90 1.10 -6.79
CA SER A 98 -11.26 0.20 -7.76
C SER A 98 -9.98 0.73 -8.41
N ALA A 99 -9.36 1.76 -7.84
CA ALA A 99 -8.10 2.32 -8.34
C ALA A 99 -6.91 1.37 -8.13
N TYR A 100 -7.02 0.44 -7.18
CA TYR A 100 -6.03 -0.59 -6.94
C TYR A 100 -6.41 -1.93 -7.58
N LEU A 101 -5.39 -2.68 -7.97
CA LEU A 101 -5.47 -4.06 -8.40
C LEU A 101 -4.90 -4.95 -7.29
N GLU A 102 -5.69 -5.95 -6.88
CA GLU A 102 -5.25 -7.00 -5.97
C GLU A 102 -4.21 -7.90 -6.66
N ARG A 103 -3.06 -8.13 -6.02
CA ARG A 103 -1.95 -8.93 -6.56
C ARG A 103 -1.35 -9.85 -5.51
N LEU A 104 -0.97 -11.04 -5.96
CA LEU A 104 -0.03 -11.90 -5.23
C LEU A 104 1.36 -11.66 -5.81
N VAL A 105 2.31 -11.31 -4.95
CA VAL A 105 3.67 -10.95 -5.33
C VAL A 105 4.68 -11.80 -4.56
N GLN A 106 5.86 -12.01 -5.14
CA GLN A 106 7.01 -12.57 -4.43
C GLN A 106 7.78 -11.44 -3.77
N LEU A 107 8.10 -11.60 -2.49
CA LEU A 107 8.90 -10.66 -1.72
C LEU A 107 10.22 -11.30 -1.30
N ASP A 108 11.32 -10.60 -1.53
CA ASP A 108 12.63 -10.97 -0.99
C ASP A 108 12.72 -10.47 0.46
N VAL A 109 12.86 -11.39 1.40
CA VAL A 109 12.94 -11.09 2.84
C VAL A 109 14.39 -10.89 3.24
N GLU A 110 14.64 -10.01 4.23
CA GLU A 110 15.95 -9.74 4.81
C GLU A 110 16.73 -11.01 5.22
N ASP A 111 16.03 -12.05 5.70
CA ASP A 111 16.63 -13.32 6.11
C ASP A 111 17.08 -14.21 4.93
N GLY A 112 16.94 -13.71 3.70
CA GLY A 112 17.30 -14.41 2.46
C GLY A 112 16.21 -15.35 1.93
N SER A 113 15.09 -15.50 2.64
CA SER A 113 13.93 -16.26 2.15
C SER A 113 13.07 -15.44 1.19
N THR A 114 12.15 -16.12 0.51
CA THR A 114 11.11 -15.50 -0.30
C THR A 114 9.75 -15.85 0.28
N VAL A 115 8.82 -14.90 0.29
CA VAL A 115 7.42 -15.15 0.68
C VAL A 115 6.46 -14.64 -0.39
N THR A 116 5.37 -15.38 -0.60
CA THR A 116 4.23 -14.92 -1.41
C THR A 116 3.34 -14.03 -0.54
N ALA A 117 3.05 -12.81 -0.98
CA ALA A 117 2.21 -11.87 -0.24
C ALA A 117 1.12 -11.25 -1.10
N LEU A 118 -0.02 -10.95 -0.48
CA LEU A 118 -1.07 -10.09 -1.00
C LEU A 118 -0.62 -8.64 -0.94
N THR A 119 -0.81 -7.90 -2.02
CA THR A 119 -0.59 -6.45 -2.08
C THR A 119 -1.61 -5.79 -3.01
N TYR A 120 -1.66 -4.47 -2.96
CA TYR A 120 -2.50 -3.62 -3.81
C TYR A 120 -1.61 -2.66 -4.60
N VAL A 121 -1.68 -2.75 -5.93
CA VAL A 121 -0.87 -1.95 -6.87
C VAL A 121 -1.79 -1.03 -7.66
N ILE A 122 -1.34 0.16 -8.07
CA ILE A 122 -2.23 1.07 -8.80
C ILE A 122 -2.57 0.50 -10.18
N ASP A 123 -3.83 0.63 -10.61
CA ASP A 123 -4.21 0.42 -12.01
C ASP A 123 -3.77 1.63 -12.85
N PRO A 124 -2.79 1.48 -13.78
CA PRO A 124 -2.29 2.59 -14.58
C PRO A 124 -3.32 3.14 -15.57
N THR A 125 -4.42 2.42 -15.81
CA THR A 125 -5.52 2.84 -16.67
C THR A 125 -6.63 3.60 -15.91
N HIS A 126 -6.56 3.61 -14.58
CA HIS A 126 -7.60 4.22 -13.75
C HIS A 126 -7.49 5.74 -13.70
N VAL A 127 -8.63 6.43 -13.67
CA VAL A 127 -8.71 7.91 -13.63
C VAL A 127 -8.03 8.55 -12.41
N GLN A 128 -7.82 7.77 -11.35
CA GLN A 128 -7.12 8.24 -10.14
C GLN A 128 -5.60 8.06 -10.20
N TYR A 129 -5.08 7.33 -11.19
CA TYR A 129 -3.63 7.26 -11.41
C TYR A 129 -3.14 8.60 -11.98
N VAL A 130 -2.02 9.07 -11.45
CA VAL A 130 -1.36 10.28 -11.91
C VAL A 130 0.15 10.06 -11.90
N SER A 131 0.79 10.40 -13.00
CA SER A 131 2.24 10.35 -13.15
C SER A 131 2.81 11.72 -13.52
N GLY A 132 4.12 11.91 -13.31
CA GLY A 132 4.82 13.12 -13.75
C GLY A 132 4.46 14.42 -13.01
N LEU A 133 3.95 14.34 -11.78
CA LEU A 133 3.75 15.54 -10.95
C LEU A 133 5.09 16.01 -10.37
N GLU A 134 5.39 17.30 -10.56
CA GLU A 134 6.53 17.94 -9.92
C GLU A 134 6.39 17.91 -8.39
N LEU A 135 7.50 17.79 -7.66
CA LEU A 135 7.49 17.71 -6.19
C LEU A 135 6.74 18.89 -5.54
N GLU A 136 6.87 20.09 -6.10
CA GLU A 136 6.14 21.25 -5.61
C GLU A 136 4.62 21.11 -5.78
N GLN A 137 4.17 20.52 -6.90
CA GLN A 137 2.75 20.26 -7.12
C GLN A 137 2.24 19.20 -6.13
N GLN A 138 3.01 18.12 -5.92
CA GLN A 138 2.68 17.09 -4.93
C GLN A 138 2.54 17.70 -3.53
N ALA A 139 3.53 18.47 -3.09
CA ALA A 139 3.53 19.14 -1.78
C ALA A 139 2.33 20.08 -1.62
N ARG A 140 1.99 20.87 -2.64
CA ARG A 140 0.82 21.77 -2.62
C ARG A 140 -0.49 21.00 -2.47
N ILE A 141 -0.66 19.85 -3.14
CA ILE A 141 -1.85 19.01 -3.02
C ILE A 141 -1.93 18.44 -1.60
N ILE A 142 -0.86 17.81 -1.12
CA ILE A 142 -0.79 17.17 0.20
C ILE A 142 -1.03 18.19 1.32
N ALA A 143 -0.49 19.40 1.22
CA ALA A 143 -0.63 20.43 2.24
C ALA A 143 -2.05 21.01 2.36
N ARG A 144 -2.90 20.87 1.33
CA ARG A 144 -4.19 21.57 1.23
C ARG A 144 -5.41 20.64 1.19
N SER A 145 -5.20 19.33 1.13
CA SER A 145 -6.28 18.35 1.01
C SER A 145 -6.56 17.65 2.34
N ALA A 146 -7.84 17.30 2.54
CA ALA A 146 -8.33 16.53 3.67
C ALA A 146 -9.55 15.72 3.21
N GLY A 147 -9.70 14.51 3.76
CA GLY A 147 -10.81 13.61 3.44
C GLY A 147 -11.37 12.94 4.69
N GLY A 148 -12.10 11.83 4.50
CA GLY A 148 -12.78 11.12 5.58
C GLY A 148 -11.85 10.52 6.65
N ARG A 149 -10.54 10.40 6.37
CA ARG A 149 -9.51 9.95 7.32
C ARG A 149 -8.58 11.09 7.76
N GLY A 150 -9.00 12.35 7.61
CA GLY A 150 -8.26 13.52 8.07
C GLY A 150 -7.37 14.17 7.00
N PRO A 151 -6.48 15.09 7.42
CA PRO A 151 -5.58 15.81 6.52
C PRO A 151 -4.64 14.87 5.74
N ASN A 152 -4.29 15.22 4.51
CA ASN A 152 -3.33 14.45 3.74
C ASN A 152 -1.89 14.60 4.27
N SER A 153 -1.55 15.73 4.88
CA SER A 153 -0.25 15.94 5.50
C SER A 153 0.04 14.93 6.61
N GLU A 154 -0.97 14.56 7.40
CA GLU A 154 -0.85 13.53 8.44
C GLU A 154 -0.48 12.16 7.85
N TYR A 155 -1.07 11.80 6.70
CA TYR A 155 -0.69 10.59 5.97
C TYR A 155 0.78 10.60 5.55
N LEU A 156 1.27 11.73 5.04
CA LEU A 156 2.67 11.88 4.63
C LEU A 156 3.59 11.69 5.83
N TRP A 157 3.33 12.39 6.94
CA TRP A 157 4.17 12.32 8.13
C TRP A 157 4.18 10.95 8.78
N ASN A 158 3.01 10.36 9.02
CA ASN A 158 2.92 9.01 9.60
C ASN A 158 3.67 7.98 8.75
N THR A 159 3.55 8.08 7.42
CA THR A 159 4.24 7.15 6.52
C THR A 159 5.74 7.38 6.54
N ALA A 160 6.20 8.63 6.44
CA ALA A 160 7.62 8.96 6.48
C ALA A 160 8.28 8.56 7.82
N ASP A 161 7.58 8.74 8.93
CA ASP A 161 8.07 8.39 10.25
C ASP A 161 8.22 6.88 10.42
N HIS A 162 7.22 6.09 10.00
CA HIS A 162 7.31 4.62 10.08
C HIS A 162 8.32 4.03 9.10
N LEU A 163 8.49 4.62 7.92
CA LEU A 163 9.58 4.21 7.03
C LEU A 163 10.94 4.42 7.69
N ARG A 164 11.14 5.56 8.35
CA ARG A 164 12.37 5.86 9.10
C ARG A 164 12.58 4.91 10.28
N GLU A 165 11.54 4.60 11.04
CA GLU A 165 11.60 3.63 12.15
C GLU A 165 11.98 2.22 11.68
N LEU A 166 11.54 1.85 10.47
CA LEU A 166 11.89 0.58 9.84
C LEU A 166 13.24 0.61 9.11
N GLY A 167 13.95 1.74 9.10
CA GLY A 167 15.21 1.90 8.38
C GLY A 167 15.07 1.84 6.86
N ILE A 168 13.88 2.12 6.33
CA ILE A 168 13.57 2.11 4.91
C ILE A 168 13.82 3.51 4.33
N GLU A 169 14.68 3.59 3.33
CA GLU A 169 14.94 4.81 2.55
C GLU A 169 14.42 4.63 1.13
N ASP A 170 13.47 5.49 0.72
CA ASP A 170 13.10 5.62 -0.68
C ASP A 170 14.18 6.42 -1.42
N ARG A 171 14.60 5.93 -2.59
CA ARG A 171 15.59 6.56 -3.46
C ARG A 171 14.95 7.13 -4.72
#